data_AF-A0A9W7W0E6-F1
#
_entry.id   AF-A0A9W7W0E6-F1
#
_cell.length_a   1.000
_cell.length_b   1.000
_cell.length_c   1.000
_cell.angle_alpha   90.00
_cell.angle_beta   90.00
_cell.angle_gamma   90.00
#
_symmetry.space_group_name_H-M   'P 1'
#
loop_
_entity.id
_entity.type
_entity.pdbx_description
1 polymer ?
#
loop_
_entity_poly.entity_id
_entity_poly.type
_entity_poly.pdbx_seq_one_letter_code
_entity_poly.pdbx_strand_id
1 'polypeptide(L)'
;MDHDTIIDGWKAQWIQRTLPGFVYYSLSMTVGLSMLVGLIAILNIRTMRPLRRELAGMTSASDCAGLYSRFDRCTKIACHRHYAVAWAYMINFLAIAMVDMYISTTALTKEAAELSILWTWEAILLVATVVGVSTAGFVAAFVLVPLAQMLFATWALNRFAQKNGSETLSKYIPLARIYSTHAAQLWAMACFLITAFWPSFDDTPVRFVRWLILEACVGSACAWIDASTAFNFASEKLEDFELGNTRLRHILQMFAQTAAAAHTSEKSGDLLPRYEDASEKSTLLVSGLH
;
A
#
# COMPACT_ATOMS: atom_id res chain seq x y z
N MET A 1 17.04 -15.18 -34.46
CA MET A 1 16.12 -14.44 -35.35
C MET A 1 15.46 -13.42 -34.48
N ASP A 2 15.89 -12.16 -34.60
CA ASP A 2 15.28 -11.02 -33.92
C ASP A 2 13.98 -10.68 -34.65
N HIS A 3 12.89 -11.32 -34.23
CA HIS A 3 11.56 -10.90 -34.59
C HIS A 3 11.10 -9.92 -33.52
N ASP A 4 11.53 -8.67 -33.66
CA ASP A 4 11.01 -7.59 -32.84
C ASP A 4 9.55 -7.36 -33.24
N THR A 5 8.63 -7.65 -32.33
CA THR A 5 7.21 -7.33 -32.48
C THR A 5 7.09 -5.84 -32.84
N ILE A 6 6.70 -5.52 -34.08
CA ILE A 6 6.68 -4.13 -34.55
C ILE A 6 5.49 -3.40 -33.91
N ILE A 7 5.77 -2.65 -32.85
CA ILE A 7 4.83 -1.72 -32.21
C ILE A 7 5.09 -0.33 -32.78
N ASP A 8 4.12 0.22 -33.51
CA ASP A 8 4.25 1.51 -34.18
C ASP A 8 3.35 2.62 -33.61
N GLY A 9 3.68 3.86 -33.97
CA GLY A 9 2.84 5.04 -33.73
C GLY A 9 2.72 5.41 -32.25
N TRP A 10 1.52 5.83 -31.84
CA TRP A 10 1.27 6.26 -30.46
C TRP A 10 1.52 5.15 -29.42
N LYS A 11 1.36 3.87 -29.81
CA LYS A 11 1.62 2.72 -28.93
C LYS A 11 3.11 2.60 -28.59
N ALA A 12 3.98 2.81 -29.57
CA ALA A 12 5.43 2.80 -29.38
C ALA A 12 5.84 3.93 -28.43
N GLN A 13 5.31 5.14 -28.68
CA GLN A 13 5.57 6.32 -27.85
C GLN A 13 5.01 6.18 -26.44
N TRP A 14 3.86 5.51 -26.27
CA TRP A 14 3.30 5.18 -24.96
C TRP A 14 4.24 4.28 -24.17
N ILE A 15 4.71 3.18 -24.76
CA ILE A 15 5.56 2.23 -24.06
C ILE A 15 6.96 2.81 -23.78
N GLN A 16 7.50 3.60 -24.70
CA GLN A 16 8.76 4.32 -24.51
C GLN A 16 8.63 5.55 -23.59
N ARG A 17 7.42 5.84 -23.10
CA ARG A 17 7.13 6.98 -22.21
C ARG A 17 7.48 8.34 -22.84
N THR A 18 7.46 8.43 -24.16
CA THR A 18 7.77 9.64 -24.93
C THR A 18 6.54 10.34 -25.49
N LEU A 19 5.35 9.72 -25.42
CA LEU A 19 4.10 10.31 -25.89
C LEU A 19 3.80 11.60 -25.08
N PRO A 20 3.73 12.80 -25.70
CA PRO A 20 3.63 14.05 -24.97
C PRO A 20 2.46 14.12 -23.99
N GLY A 21 1.26 13.69 -24.43
CA GLY A 21 0.07 13.67 -23.57
C GLY A 21 0.23 12.79 -22.32
N PHE A 22 0.94 11.67 -22.46
CA PHE A 22 1.23 10.77 -21.35
C PHE A 22 2.26 11.37 -20.38
N VAL A 23 3.30 12.05 -20.89
CA VAL A 23 4.30 12.75 -20.07
C VAL A 23 3.64 13.87 -19.26
N TYR A 24 2.81 14.70 -19.90
CA TYR A 24 2.08 15.78 -19.22
C TYR A 24 1.14 15.24 -18.14
N TYR A 25 0.39 14.18 -18.44
CA TYR A 25 -0.46 13.50 -17.45
C TYR A 25 0.36 12.98 -16.25
N SER A 26 1.45 12.26 -16.51
CA SER A 26 2.29 11.66 -15.47
C SER A 26 2.93 12.71 -14.57
N LEU A 27 3.44 13.80 -15.14
CA LEU A 27 3.98 14.93 -14.39
C LEU A 27 2.90 15.63 -13.56
N SER A 28 1.73 15.90 -14.15
CA SER A 28 0.62 16.58 -13.48
C SER A 28 0.12 15.76 -12.28
N MET A 29 -0.02 14.44 -12.45
CA MET A 29 -0.40 13.54 -11.35
C MET A 29 0.67 13.46 -10.27
N THR A 30 1.95 13.36 -10.65
CA THR A 30 3.07 13.36 -9.69
C THR A 30 3.07 14.62 -8.85
N VAL A 31 3.02 15.78 -9.49
CA VAL A 31 3.04 17.09 -8.82
C VAL A 31 1.78 17.28 -7.99
N GLY A 32 0.60 17.02 -8.55
CA GLY A 32 -0.68 17.21 -7.88
C GLY A 32 -0.81 16.35 -6.61
N LEU A 33 -0.50 15.05 -6.70
CA LEU A 33 -0.55 14.17 -5.53
C LEU A 33 0.53 14.52 -4.50
N SER A 34 1.74 14.91 -4.94
CA SER A 34 2.80 15.35 -4.01
C SER A 34 2.44 16.65 -3.27
N MET A 35 1.84 17.62 -3.97
CA MET A 35 1.32 18.84 -3.36
C MET A 35 0.20 18.54 -2.37
N LEU A 36 -0.71 17.62 -2.71
CA LEU A 36 -1.77 17.18 -1.82
C LEU A 36 -1.21 16.54 -0.54
N VAL A 37 -0.20 15.66 -0.67
CA VAL A 37 0.52 15.07 0.48
C VAL A 37 1.14 16.16 1.34
N GLY A 38 1.84 17.12 0.73
CA GLY A 38 2.44 18.24 1.44
C GLY A 38 1.41 19.09 2.18
N LEU A 39 0.28 19.39 1.55
CA LEU A 39 -0.83 20.13 2.16
C LEU A 39 -1.41 19.38 3.35
N ILE A 40 -1.71 18.07 3.19
CA ILE A 40 -2.21 17.23 4.28
C ILE A 40 -1.20 17.23 5.44
N ALA A 41 0.10 17.06 5.16
CA ALA A 41 1.14 17.08 6.18
C ALA A 41 1.21 18.42 6.93
N ILE A 42 1.17 19.55 6.22
CA ILE A 42 1.17 20.89 6.83
C ILE A 42 -0.05 21.08 7.74
N LEU A 43 -1.24 20.70 7.26
CA LEU A 43 -2.47 20.78 8.04
C LEU A 43 -2.38 19.92 9.30
N ASN A 44 -1.90 18.67 9.18
CA ASN A 44 -1.74 17.76 10.30
C ASN A 44 -0.74 18.30 11.34
N ILE A 45 0.39 18.85 10.89
CA ILE A 45 1.38 19.47 11.80
C ILE A 45 0.75 20.64 12.56
N ARG A 46 -0.02 21.51 11.87
CA ARG A 46 -0.70 22.65 12.51
C ARG A 46 -1.74 22.20 13.53
N THR A 47 -2.49 21.13 13.25
CA THR A 47 -3.49 20.59 14.18
C THR A 47 -2.84 19.86 15.36
N MET A 48 -1.78 19.08 15.14
CA MET A 48 -1.16 18.25 16.17
C MET A 48 -0.17 19.01 17.07
N ARG A 49 0.47 20.08 16.60
CA ARG A 49 1.40 20.88 17.41
C ARG A 49 0.81 21.43 18.72
N PRO A 50 -0.37 22.09 18.73
CA PRO A 50 -0.96 22.58 19.98
C PRO A 50 -1.36 21.42 20.90
N LEU A 51 -1.99 20.38 20.36
CA LEU A 51 -2.36 19.16 21.10
C LEU A 51 -1.16 18.52 21.79
N ARG A 52 -0.01 18.43 21.11
CA ARG A 52 1.23 17.87 21.69
C ARG A 52 1.79 18.74 22.82
N ARG A 53 1.68 20.08 22.70
CA ARG A 53 2.12 21.02 23.75
C ARG A 53 1.23 20.92 24.98
N GLU A 54 -0.09 20.83 24.77
CA GLU A 54 -1.05 20.63 25.85
C GLU A 54 -0.81 19.29 26.56
N LEU A 55 -0.58 18.21 25.82
CA LEU A 55 -0.31 16.88 26.37
C LEU A 55 0.97 16.85 27.22
N ALA A 56 2.00 17.60 26.82
CA ALA A 56 3.26 17.70 27.55
C ALA A 56 3.16 18.55 28.84
N GLY A 57 2.14 19.41 28.95
CA GLY A 57 1.93 20.28 30.11
C GLY A 57 0.98 19.72 31.15
N MET A 58 0.36 18.55 30.92
CA MET A 58 -0.66 17.99 31.80
C MET A 58 -0.07 17.06 32.87
N THR A 59 -0.53 17.24 34.11
CA THR A 59 -0.14 16.45 35.30
C THR A 59 -1.27 15.57 35.85
N SER A 60 -2.52 15.76 35.40
CA SER A 60 -3.70 14.98 35.85
C SER A 60 -4.04 13.85 34.84
N ALA A 61 -4.39 12.66 35.36
CA ALA A 61 -4.66 11.48 34.55
C ALA A 61 -6.01 11.53 33.79
N SER A 62 -7.03 12.20 34.36
CA SER A 62 -8.37 12.31 33.75
C SER A 62 -8.42 13.27 32.57
N ASP A 63 -7.71 14.40 32.67
CA ASP A 63 -7.60 15.37 31.57
C ASP A 63 -6.72 14.83 30.43
N CYS A 64 -5.77 13.96 30.78
CA CYS A 64 -4.93 13.24 29.83
C CYS A 64 -5.76 12.37 28.88
N ALA A 65 -6.75 11.62 29.39
CA ALA A 65 -7.54 10.68 28.60
C ALA A 65 -8.35 11.36 27.47
N GLY A 66 -9.00 12.49 27.78
CA GLY A 66 -9.77 13.26 26.79
C GLY A 66 -8.89 13.87 25.69
N LEU A 67 -7.68 14.32 26.05
CA LEU A 67 -6.73 14.89 25.11
C LEU A 67 -6.06 13.81 24.23
N TYR A 68 -5.74 12.64 24.80
CA TYR A 68 -5.28 11.47 24.05
C TYR A 68 -6.30 11.00 23.02
N SER A 69 -7.59 10.96 23.39
CA SER A 69 -8.68 10.62 22.46
C SER A 69 -8.76 11.60 21.27
N ARG A 70 -8.64 12.90 21.55
CA ARG A 70 -8.57 13.93 20.49
C ARG A 70 -7.35 13.75 19.59
N PHE A 71 -6.19 13.48 20.17
CA PHE A 71 -4.95 13.24 19.42
C PHE A 71 -5.06 12.00 18.52
N ASP A 72 -5.61 10.91 19.02
CA ASP A 72 -5.84 9.69 18.23
C ASP A 72 -6.82 9.94 17.08
N ARG A 73 -7.93 10.65 17.33
CA ARG A 73 -8.89 11.03 16.28
C ARG A 73 -8.25 11.87 15.18
N CYS A 74 -7.45 12.88 15.53
CA CYS A 74 -6.71 13.68 14.54
C CYS A 74 -5.73 12.82 13.74
N THR A 75 -5.05 11.89 14.39
CA THR A 75 -4.13 10.94 13.74
C THR A 75 -4.85 10.01 12.78
N LYS A 76 -6.02 9.49 13.16
CA LYS A 76 -6.86 8.63 12.31
C LYS A 76 -7.31 9.37 11.05
N ILE A 77 -7.82 10.60 11.19
CA ILE A 77 -8.23 11.44 10.04
C ILE A 77 -7.04 11.73 9.12
N ALA A 78 -5.87 12.06 9.68
CA ALA A 78 -4.65 12.27 8.93
C ALA A 78 -4.27 11.02 8.11
N CYS A 79 -4.25 9.85 8.75
CA CYS A 79 -3.91 8.59 8.11
C CYS A 79 -4.94 8.21 7.03
N HIS A 80 -6.24 8.40 7.26
CA HIS A 80 -7.27 8.17 6.23
C HIS A 80 -7.06 9.01 4.97
N ARG A 81 -6.66 10.28 5.13
CA ARG A 81 -6.34 11.15 3.98
C ARG A 81 -5.13 10.65 3.22
N HIS A 82 -4.06 10.26 3.90
CA HIS A 82 -2.87 9.69 3.27
C HIS A 82 -3.14 8.32 2.61
N TYR A 83 -4.01 7.51 3.21
CA TYR A 83 -4.49 6.25 2.65
C TYR A 83 -5.25 6.46 1.34
N ALA A 84 -6.11 7.49 1.26
CA ALA A 84 -6.78 7.84 0.01
C ALA A 84 -5.79 8.27 -1.08
N VAL A 85 -4.72 9.00 -0.73
CA VAL A 85 -3.64 9.33 -1.67
C VAL A 85 -2.91 8.06 -2.15
N ALA A 86 -2.64 7.11 -1.25
CA ALA A 86 -2.02 5.83 -1.63
C ALA A 86 -2.86 5.10 -2.68
N TRP A 87 -4.17 5.02 -2.50
CA TRP A 87 -5.08 4.46 -3.50
C TRP A 87 -5.13 5.26 -4.80
N ALA A 88 -5.06 6.59 -4.74
CA ALA A 88 -4.97 7.41 -5.94
C ALA A 88 -3.73 7.04 -6.76
N TYR A 89 -2.56 6.87 -6.14
CA TYR A 89 -1.37 6.36 -6.83
C TYR A 89 -1.59 4.96 -7.42
N MET A 90 -2.18 4.03 -6.65
CA MET A 90 -2.46 2.67 -7.14
C MET A 90 -3.40 2.64 -8.34
N ILE A 91 -4.46 3.45 -8.35
CA ILE A 91 -5.41 3.53 -9.47
C ILE A 91 -4.70 4.05 -10.73
N ASN A 92 -3.86 5.08 -10.61
CA ASN A 92 -3.10 5.60 -11.75
C ASN A 92 -2.08 4.57 -12.26
N PHE A 93 -1.39 3.86 -11.36
CA PHE A 93 -0.54 2.72 -11.71
C PHE A 93 -1.31 1.66 -12.52
N LEU A 94 -2.46 1.20 -12.01
CA LEU A 94 -3.27 0.18 -12.66
C LEU A 94 -3.77 0.64 -14.04
N ALA A 95 -4.18 1.91 -14.17
CA ALA A 95 -4.60 2.48 -15.45
C ALA A 95 -3.48 2.39 -16.49
N ILE A 96 -2.25 2.76 -16.14
CA ILE A 96 -1.10 2.67 -17.05
C ILE A 96 -0.79 1.21 -17.38
N ALA A 97 -0.76 0.33 -16.37
CA ALA A 97 -0.46 -1.09 -16.55
C ALA A 97 -1.49 -1.80 -17.45
N MET A 98 -2.78 -1.45 -17.35
CA MET A 98 -3.81 -1.99 -18.24
C MET A 98 -3.60 -1.57 -19.69
N VAL A 99 -3.19 -0.33 -19.95
CA VAL A 99 -2.88 0.12 -21.32
C VAL A 99 -1.63 -0.57 -21.85
N ASP A 100 -0.60 -0.75 -21.02
CA ASP A 100 0.60 -1.51 -21.39
C ASP A 100 0.26 -2.97 -21.74
N MET A 101 -0.60 -3.62 -20.95
CA MET A 101 -1.07 -4.98 -21.19
C MET A 101 -1.89 -5.06 -22.48
N TYR A 102 -2.77 -4.09 -22.74
CA TYR A 102 -3.55 -4.01 -23.98
C TYR A 102 -2.63 -3.88 -25.21
N ILE A 103 -1.65 -2.97 -25.18
CA ILE A 103 -0.68 -2.81 -26.27
C ILE A 103 0.08 -4.11 -26.50
N SER A 104 0.60 -4.72 -25.43
CA SER A 104 1.40 -5.95 -25.51
C SER A 104 0.59 -7.13 -26.06
N THR A 105 -0.65 -7.32 -25.58
CA THR A 105 -1.53 -8.40 -26.03
C THR A 105 -1.91 -8.22 -27.50
N THR A 106 -2.26 -6.99 -27.91
CA THR A 106 -2.60 -6.72 -29.32
C THR A 106 -1.42 -6.95 -30.26
N ALA A 107 -0.20 -6.60 -29.82
CA ALA A 107 1.02 -6.82 -30.59
C ALA A 107 1.29 -8.33 -30.79
N LEU A 108 1.21 -9.12 -29.71
CA LEU A 108 1.38 -10.57 -29.74
C LEU A 108 0.31 -11.26 -30.61
N THR A 109 -0.95 -10.85 -30.54
CA THR A 109 -2.02 -11.45 -31.35
C THR A 109 -1.83 -11.20 -32.84
N LYS A 110 -1.28 -10.04 -33.22
CA LYS A 110 -0.99 -9.70 -34.62
C LYS A 110 0.17 -10.55 -35.14
N GLU A 111 1.24 -10.64 -34.37
CA GLU A 111 2.40 -11.46 -34.70
C GLU A 111 2.05 -12.95 -34.83
N ALA A 112 1.24 -13.49 -33.92
CA ALA A 112 0.77 -14.87 -33.98
C ALA A 112 -0.18 -15.16 -35.15
N ALA A 113 -0.89 -14.14 -35.68
CA ALA A 113 -1.75 -14.29 -36.85
C ALA A 113 -0.94 -14.23 -38.17
N GLU A 114 0.16 -13.47 -38.19
CA GLU A 114 1.03 -13.30 -39.37
C GLU A 114 2.04 -14.44 -39.51
N LEU A 115 2.55 -14.96 -38.40
CA LEU A 115 3.40 -16.14 -38.37
C LEU A 115 2.52 -17.39 -38.23
N SER A 116 2.50 -18.24 -39.25
CA SER A 116 2.08 -19.63 -39.10
C SER A 116 3.14 -20.38 -38.29
N ILE A 117 3.21 -20.10 -36.98
CA ILE A 117 4.25 -20.62 -36.10
C ILE A 117 4.11 -22.14 -36.03
N LEU A 118 4.96 -22.84 -36.79
CA LEU A 118 5.27 -24.24 -36.57
C LEU A 118 6.01 -24.33 -35.24
N TRP A 119 5.28 -24.68 -34.19
CA TRP A 119 5.83 -24.91 -32.85
C TRP A 119 6.82 -26.08 -32.89
N THR A 120 8.11 -25.79 -33.00
CA THR A 120 9.16 -26.79 -32.81
C THR A 120 9.28 -27.11 -31.32
N TRP A 121 9.71 -28.33 -30.98
CA TRP A 121 9.92 -28.72 -29.59
C TRP A 121 10.94 -27.83 -28.87
N GLU A 122 11.96 -27.35 -29.58
CA GLU A 122 12.94 -26.40 -29.07
C GLU A 122 12.32 -25.03 -28.74
N ALA A 123 11.43 -24.52 -29.59
CA ALA A 123 10.70 -23.28 -29.32
C ALA A 123 9.77 -23.43 -28.10
N ILE A 124 9.11 -24.58 -27.95
CA ILE A 124 8.28 -24.88 -26.78
C ILE A 124 9.12 -24.90 -25.50
N LEU A 125 10.29 -25.55 -25.51
CA LEU A 125 11.19 -25.60 -24.36
C LEU A 125 11.72 -24.22 -23.99
N LEU A 126 12.07 -23.39 -24.98
CA LEU A 126 12.50 -22.01 -24.75
C LEU A 126 11.40 -21.18 -24.10
N VAL A 127 10.18 -21.22 -24.64
CA VAL A 127 9.02 -20.53 -24.07
C VAL A 127 8.73 -21.03 -22.65
N ALA A 128 8.72 -22.34 -22.43
CA ALA A 128 8.49 -22.93 -21.11
C ALA A 128 9.56 -22.50 -20.09
N THR A 129 10.82 -22.40 -20.51
CA THR A 129 11.93 -21.93 -19.66
C THR A 129 11.78 -20.45 -19.33
N VAL A 130 11.49 -19.61 -20.32
CA VAL A 130 11.28 -18.16 -20.12
C VAL A 130 10.08 -17.90 -19.21
N VAL A 131 8.96 -18.61 -19.43
CA VAL A 131 7.79 -18.55 -18.56
C VAL A 131 8.14 -19.05 -17.15
N GLY A 132 8.81 -20.20 -17.02
CA GLY A 132 9.18 -20.75 -15.72
C GLY A 132 10.09 -19.84 -14.90
N VAL A 133 11.14 -19.28 -15.50
CA VAL A 133 12.05 -18.32 -14.85
C VAL A 133 11.31 -17.03 -14.50
N SER A 134 10.45 -16.54 -15.41
CA SER A 134 9.65 -15.34 -15.15
C SER A 134 8.67 -15.57 -14.01
N THR A 135 7.93 -16.68 -13.98
CA THR A 135 7.01 -17.02 -12.89
C THR A 135 7.73 -17.26 -11.57
N ALA A 136 8.91 -17.87 -11.57
CA ALA A 136 9.71 -18.01 -10.35
C ALA A 136 10.16 -16.64 -9.82
N GLY A 137 10.62 -15.77 -10.72
CA GLY A 137 10.92 -14.37 -10.42
C GLY A 137 9.71 -13.61 -9.85
N PHE A 138 8.54 -13.81 -10.46
CA PHE A 138 7.26 -13.26 -10.02
C PHE A 138 6.95 -13.65 -8.58
N VAL A 139 6.96 -14.95 -8.28
CA VAL A 139 6.63 -15.43 -6.94
C VAL A 139 7.65 -14.92 -5.92
N ALA A 140 8.94 -14.91 -6.27
CA ALA A 140 9.97 -14.38 -5.39
C ALA A 140 9.78 -12.88 -5.10
N ALA A 141 9.59 -12.05 -6.12
CA ALA A 141 9.44 -10.61 -5.98
C ALA A 141 8.13 -10.23 -5.30
N PHE A 142 7.01 -10.80 -5.75
CA PHE A 142 5.68 -10.44 -5.28
C PHE A 142 5.35 -11.01 -3.89
N VAL A 143 5.89 -12.17 -3.52
CA VAL A 143 5.57 -12.83 -2.24
C VAL A 143 6.69 -12.68 -1.22
N LEU A 144 7.95 -12.97 -1.58
CA LEU A 144 9.03 -13.01 -0.59
C LEU A 144 9.45 -11.61 -0.15
N VAL A 145 9.45 -10.61 -1.03
CA VAL A 145 9.83 -9.24 -0.66
C VAL A 145 8.84 -8.64 0.34
N PRO A 146 7.51 -8.64 0.11
CA PRO A 146 6.57 -8.10 1.08
C PRO A 146 6.55 -8.92 2.36
N LEU A 147 6.67 -10.25 2.26
CA LEU A 147 6.78 -11.12 3.43
C LEU A 147 8.00 -10.75 4.28
N ALA A 148 9.18 -10.57 3.68
CA ALA A 148 10.39 -10.17 4.39
C ALA A 148 10.23 -8.79 5.06
N GLN A 149 9.58 -7.83 4.40
CA GLN A 149 9.27 -6.52 4.97
C GLN A 149 8.36 -6.64 6.19
N MET A 150 7.28 -7.42 6.09
CA MET A 150 6.35 -7.63 7.21
C MET A 150 7.01 -8.38 8.36
N LEU A 151 7.78 -9.44 8.08
CA LEU A 151 8.56 -10.17 9.09
C LEU A 151 9.52 -9.23 9.82
N PHE A 152 10.23 -8.37 9.08
CA PHE A 152 11.15 -7.40 9.67
C PHE A 152 10.42 -6.37 10.52
N ALA A 153 9.29 -5.83 10.04
CA ALA A 153 8.48 -4.86 10.77
C ALA A 153 7.94 -5.44 12.09
N THR A 154 7.38 -6.66 12.06
CA THR A 154 6.89 -7.31 13.28
C THR A 154 8.04 -7.68 14.22
N TRP A 155 9.17 -8.14 13.69
CA TRP A 155 10.36 -8.40 14.51
C TRP A 155 10.86 -7.13 15.21
N ALA A 156 10.94 -6.01 14.48
CA ALA A 156 11.36 -4.72 15.03
C ALA A 156 10.39 -4.22 16.10
N LEU A 157 9.08 -4.35 15.86
CA LEU A 157 8.04 -3.99 16.83
C LEU A 157 8.13 -4.83 18.10
N ASN A 158 8.30 -6.15 17.97
CA ASN A 158 8.43 -7.05 19.11
C ASN A 158 9.69 -6.75 19.93
N ARG A 159 10.83 -6.50 19.27
CA ARG A 159 12.08 -6.10 19.94
C ARG A 159 11.93 -4.77 20.67
N PHE A 160 11.19 -3.83 20.10
CA PHE A 160 10.88 -2.55 20.74
C PHE A 160 9.95 -2.71 21.95
N ALA A 161 8.93 -3.57 21.84
CA ALA A 161 8.00 -3.86 22.94
C ALA A 161 8.71 -4.52 24.13
N GLN A 162 9.57 -5.51 23.86
CA GLN A 162 10.39 -6.17 24.89
C GLN A 162 11.30 -5.18 25.62
N LYS A 163 11.96 -4.26 24.89
CA LYS A 163 12.83 -3.24 25.50
C LYS A 163 12.06 -2.28 26.42
N ASN A 164 10.80 -2.00 26.11
CA ASN A 164 9.96 -1.06 26.85
C ASN A 164 9.04 -1.76 27.88
N GLY A 165 9.15 -3.08 28.07
CA GLY A 165 8.33 -3.84 29.02
C GLY A 165 6.83 -3.79 28.73
N SER A 166 6.44 -3.67 27.46
CA SER A 166 5.02 -3.63 27.07
C SER A 166 4.59 -4.96 26.46
N GLU A 167 3.59 -5.59 27.06
CA GLU A 167 3.07 -6.90 26.64
C GLU A 167 1.91 -6.80 25.64
N THR A 168 1.34 -5.61 25.41
CA THR A 168 0.17 -5.44 24.55
C THR A 168 0.41 -4.51 23.36
N LEU A 169 -0.18 -4.84 22.21
CA LEU A 169 -0.10 -4.07 20.97
C LEU A 169 -0.85 -2.74 21.04
N SER A 170 -1.88 -2.63 21.90
CA SER A 170 -2.74 -1.46 22.09
C SER A 170 -1.96 -0.12 22.12
N LYS A 171 -0.85 -0.06 22.88
CA LYS A 171 -0.03 1.16 23.01
C LYS A 171 0.68 1.58 21.72
N TYR A 172 0.87 0.65 20.78
CA TYR A 172 1.58 0.86 19.53
C TYR A 172 0.66 1.00 18.32
N ILE A 173 -0.66 0.81 18.47
CA ILE A 173 -1.63 0.93 17.37
C ILE A 173 -1.54 2.27 16.63
N PRO A 174 -1.50 3.45 17.30
CA PRO A 174 -1.42 4.72 16.59
C PRO A 174 -0.13 4.87 15.78
N LEU A 175 0.97 4.34 16.32
CA LEU A 175 2.27 4.37 15.67
C LEU A 175 2.31 3.42 14.46
N ALA A 176 1.79 2.20 14.63
CA ALA A 176 1.66 1.21 13.56
C ALA A 176 0.75 1.72 12.44
N ARG A 177 -0.33 2.44 12.77
CA ARG A 177 -1.22 3.10 11.80
C ARG A 177 -0.47 4.12 10.94
N ILE A 178 0.31 5.00 11.56
CA ILE A 178 1.10 6.01 10.84
C ILE A 178 2.10 5.33 9.91
N TYR A 179 2.91 4.39 10.42
CA TYR A 179 3.95 3.74 9.62
C TYR A 179 3.39 2.90 8.49
N SER A 180 2.37 2.08 8.74
CA SER A 180 1.74 1.27 7.69
C SER A 180 1.12 2.12 6.59
N THR A 181 0.45 3.23 6.96
CA THR A 181 -0.16 4.15 5.99
C THR A 181 0.88 4.85 5.11
N HIS A 182 1.98 5.33 5.71
CA HIS A 182 3.03 5.98 4.92
C HIS A 182 3.85 4.98 4.10
N ALA A 183 4.09 3.77 4.60
CA ALA A 183 4.70 2.69 3.82
C ALA A 183 3.84 2.35 2.60
N ALA A 184 2.52 2.19 2.79
CA ALA A 184 1.56 1.97 1.71
C ALA A 184 1.63 3.10 0.65
N GLN A 185 1.62 4.35 1.10
CA GLN A 185 1.70 5.51 0.21
C GLN A 185 3.02 5.55 -0.58
N LEU A 186 4.16 5.28 0.06
CA LEU A 186 5.47 5.28 -0.59
C LEU A 186 5.59 4.18 -1.64
N TRP A 187 5.14 2.97 -1.33
CA TRP A 187 5.16 1.86 -2.28
C TRP A 187 4.17 2.06 -3.44
N ALA A 188 2.97 2.57 -3.17
CA ALA A 188 2.02 2.94 -4.22
C ALA A 188 2.57 4.04 -5.15
N MET A 189 3.20 5.06 -4.56
CA MET A 189 3.91 6.10 -5.32
C MET A 189 5.04 5.51 -6.16
N ALA A 190 5.84 4.58 -5.62
CA ALA A 190 6.90 3.91 -6.37
C ALA A 190 6.34 3.12 -7.55
N CYS A 191 5.24 2.36 -7.37
CA CYS A 191 4.56 1.65 -8.46
C CYS A 191 4.17 2.60 -9.59
N PHE A 192 3.56 3.73 -9.24
CA PHE A 192 3.18 4.75 -10.19
C PHE A 192 4.40 5.37 -10.90
N LEU A 193 5.43 5.77 -10.17
CA LEU A 193 6.61 6.41 -10.77
C LEU A 193 7.37 5.47 -11.71
N ILE A 194 7.55 4.20 -11.32
CA ILE A 194 8.21 3.19 -12.16
C ILE A 194 7.39 2.98 -13.45
N THR A 195 6.08 2.78 -13.34
CA THR A 195 5.25 2.58 -14.53
C THR A 195 5.14 3.82 -15.40
N ALA A 196 5.09 5.01 -14.80
CA ALA A 196 4.95 6.27 -15.49
C ALA A 196 6.24 6.72 -16.21
N PHE A 197 7.41 6.46 -15.64
CA PHE A 197 8.65 7.05 -16.16
C PHE A 197 9.69 6.04 -16.65
N TRP A 198 9.59 4.75 -16.29
CA TRP A 198 10.50 3.72 -16.78
C TRP A 198 9.92 3.05 -18.05
N PRO A 199 10.59 3.18 -19.22
CA PRO A 199 10.18 2.51 -20.46
C PRO A 199 9.99 1.00 -20.31
N SER A 200 9.03 0.42 -21.05
CA SER A 200 8.74 -1.03 -20.96
C SER A 200 9.44 -1.91 -22.01
N PHE A 201 10.14 -1.32 -23.00
CA PHE A 201 10.86 -2.02 -24.08
C PHE A 201 12.33 -1.56 -24.19
N ASP A 202 13.05 -1.50 -23.06
CA ASP A 202 14.53 -1.48 -23.10
C ASP A 202 15.08 -2.91 -23.31
N ASP A 203 16.37 -3.02 -23.64
CA ASP A 203 17.13 -4.28 -23.83
C ASP A 203 16.67 -5.41 -22.89
N THR A 204 16.63 -6.64 -23.41
CA THR A 204 16.09 -7.85 -22.74
C THR A 204 16.42 -8.01 -21.25
N PRO A 205 17.66 -7.79 -20.77
CA PRO A 205 17.96 -7.85 -19.33
C PRO A 205 17.36 -6.69 -18.52
N VAL A 206 17.31 -5.47 -19.07
CA VAL A 206 16.75 -4.29 -18.39
C VAL A 206 15.23 -4.43 -18.23
N ARG A 207 14.55 -4.98 -19.23
CA ARG A 207 13.11 -5.28 -19.19
C ARG A 207 12.74 -6.24 -18.07
N PHE A 208 13.51 -7.32 -17.92
CA PHE A 208 13.28 -8.30 -16.85
C PHE A 208 13.48 -7.70 -15.46
N VAL A 209 14.55 -6.93 -15.27
CA VAL A 209 14.83 -6.25 -13.99
C VAL A 209 13.73 -5.26 -13.63
N ARG A 210 13.29 -4.42 -14.58
CA ARG A 210 12.18 -3.49 -14.38
C ARG A 210 10.92 -4.21 -13.92
N TRP A 211 10.59 -5.32 -14.59
CA TRP A 211 9.42 -6.12 -14.27
C TRP A 211 9.49 -6.68 -12.84
N LEU A 212 10.60 -7.31 -12.45
CA LEU A 212 10.80 -7.79 -11.08
C LEU A 212 10.70 -6.69 -10.02
N ILE A 213 11.30 -5.53 -10.28
CA ILE A 213 11.21 -4.37 -9.35
C ILE A 213 9.76 -3.93 -9.23
N LEU A 214 9.05 -3.79 -10.34
CA LEU A 214 7.66 -3.36 -10.34
C LEU A 214 6.78 -4.35 -9.56
N GLU A 215 7.00 -5.66 -9.70
CA GLU A 215 6.25 -6.67 -8.97
C GLU A 215 6.53 -6.67 -7.48
N ALA A 216 7.80 -6.50 -7.08
CA ALA A 216 8.16 -6.31 -5.69
C ALA A 216 7.49 -5.05 -5.11
N CYS A 217 7.44 -3.96 -5.87
CA CYS A 217 6.75 -2.74 -5.48
C CYS A 217 5.24 -2.96 -5.32
N VAL A 218 4.59 -3.63 -6.27
CA VAL A 218 3.14 -3.89 -6.24
C VAL A 218 2.78 -4.80 -5.07
N GLY A 219 3.49 -5.92 -4.90
CA GLY A 219 3.28 -6.82 -3.76
C GLY A 219 3.47 -6.09 -2.43
N SER A 220 4.48 -5.21 -2.33
CA SER A 220 4.73 -4.42 -1.13
C SER A 220 3.62 -3.41 -0.89
N ALA A 221 3.18 -2.70 -1.93
CA ALA A 221 2.08 -1.75 -1.86
C ALA A 221 0.79 -2.42 -1.35
N CYS A 222 0.42 -3.57 -1.92
CA CYS A 222 -0.75 -4.33 -1.48
C CYS A 222 -0.64 -4.75 -0.01
N ALA A 223 0.48 -5.37 0.39
CA ALA A 223 0.67 -5.81 1.79
C ALA A 223 0.58 -4.65 2.78
N TRP A 224 1.16 -3.50 2.45
CA TRP A 224 1.10 -2.31 3.32
C TRP A 224 -0.27 -1.62 3.28
N ILE A 225 -0.99 -1.66 2.16
CA ILE A 225 -2.39 -1.20 2.07
C ILE A 225 -3.28 -2.06 2.96
N ASP A 226 -3.12 -3.38 2.94
CA ASP A 226 -3.89 -4.30 3.79
C ASP A 226 -3.59 -4.06 5.27
N ALA A 227 -2.31 -3.94 5.63
CA ALA A 227 -1.90 -3.59 7.00
C ALA A 227 -2.48 -2.23 7.41
N SER A 228 -2.39 -1.22 6.54
CA SER A 228 -2.94 0.11 6.78
C SER A 228 -4.46 0.08 6.95
N THR A 229 -5.16 -0.73 6.16
CA THR A 229 -6.60 -0.95 6.30
C THR A 229 -6.94 -1.48 7.69
N ALA A 230 -6.21 -2.50 8.16
CA ALA A 230 -6.41 -3.08 9.48
C ALA A 230 -6.20 -2.04 10.60
N PHE A 231 -5.11 -1.27 10.57
CA PHE A 231 -4.82 -0.27 11.60
C PHE A 231 -5.67 1.01 11.52
N ASN A 232 -6.19 1.36 10.34
CA ASN A 232 -7.05 2.54 10.15
C ASN A 232 -8.53 2.28 10.42
N PHE A 233 -9.02 1.07 10.14
CA PHE A 233 -10.45 0.77 10.13
C PHE A 233 -10.85 -0.39 11.03
N ALA A 234 -9.93 -1.29 11.38
CA ALA A 234 -10.20 -2.46 12.22
C ALA A 234 -9.34 -2.49 13.50
N SER A 235 -8.85 -1.34 13.97
CA SER A 235 -7.90 -1.28 15.09
C SER A 235 -8.43 -1.85 16.40
N GLU A 236 -9.75 -1.77 16.63
CA GLU A 236 -10.41 -2.30 17.83
C GLU A 236 -10.25 -3.83 17.94
N LYS A 237 -10.18 -4.54 16.80
CA LYS A 237 -9.91 -5.99 16.76
C LYS A 237 -8.43 -6.32 17.04
N LEU A 238 -7.56 -5.31 17.09
CA LEU A 238 -6.11 -5.46 17.27
C LEU A 238 -5.66 -5.13 18.71
N GLU A 239 -6.55 -4.69 19.59
CA GLU A 239 -6.21 -4.23 20.94
C GLU A 239 -5.79 -5.36 21.90
N ASP A 240 -6.38 -6.55 21.73
CA ASP A 240 -6.12 -7.74 22.55
C ASP A 240 -4.89 -8.55 22.14
N PHE A 241 -4.06 -8.04 21.21
CA PHE A 241 -2.88 -8.77 20.75
C PHE A 241 -1.72 -8.69 21.76
N GLU A 242 -1.34 -9.86 22.27
CA GLU A 242 -0.14 -10.02 23.09
C GLU A 242 1.14 -9.97 22.23
N LEU A 243 2.05 -9.07 22.61
CA LEU A 243 3.41 -8.95 22.11
C LEU A 243 4.38 -9.64 23.08
N GLY A 244 5.34 -10.42 22.56
CA GLY A 244 6.40 -10.99 23.41
C GLY A 244 6.94 -12.35 22.99
N ASN A 245 6.21 -13.12 22.16
CA ASN A 245 6.66 -14.45 21.73
C ASN A 245 7.28 -14.40 20.31
N THR A 246 8.60 -14.46 20.21
CA THR A 246 9.41 -14.24 18.98
C THR A 246 9.38 -15.38 17.96
N ARG A 247 8.53 -16.39 18.10
CA ARG A 247 8.50 -17.50 17.15
C ARG A 247 7.91 -17.01 15.82
N LEU A 248 8.60 -17.31 14.70
CA LEU A 248 8.17 -17.00 13.32
C LEU A 248 6.69 -17.33 13.06
N ARG A 249 6.18 -18.41 13.67
CA ARG A 249 4.77 -18.81 13.66
C ARG A 249 3.82 -17.73 14.18
N HIS A 250 4.17 -17.01 15.25
CA HIS A 250 3.34 -15.94 15.81
C HIS A 250 3.34 -14.68 14.93
N ILE A 251 4.45 -14.41 14.25
CA ILE A 251 4.54 -13.31 13.27
C ILE A 251 3.66 -13.60 12.06
N LEU A 252 3.73 -14.83 11.53
CA LEU A 252 2.88 -15.29 10.44
C LEU A 252 1.39 -15.34 10.84
N GLN A 253 1.09 -15.72 12.08
CA GLN A 253 -0.27 -15.67 12.62
C GLN A 253 -0.79 -14.24 12.76
N MET A 254 0.02 -13.29 13.24
CA MET A 254 -0.34 -11.87 13.27
C MET A 254 -0.70 -11.37 11.88
N PHE A 255 0.10 -11.70 10.85
CA PHE A 255 -0.17 -11.32 9.46
C PHE A 255 -1.43 -11.98 8.90
N ALA A 256 -1.58 -13.30 9.06
CA ALA A 256 -2.76 -14.03 8.62
C ALA A 256 -4.05 -13.52 9.28
N GLN A 257 -3.97 -13.10 10.55
CA GLN A 257 -5.09 -12.55 11.29
C GLN A 257 -5.34 -11.06 11.01
N THR A 258 -4.32 -10.25 10.68
CA THR A 258 -4.54 -8.87 10.19
C THR A 258 -5.20 -8.90 8.81
N ALA A 259 -4.78 -9.81 7.94
CA ALA A 259 -5.48 -10.07 6.67
C ALA A 259 -6.92 -10.56 6.91
N ALA A 260 -7.11 -11.54 7.82
CA ALA A 260 -8.45 -12.00 8.18
C ALA A 260 -9.33 -10.90 8.82
N ALA A 261 -8.75 -10.00 9.62
CA ALA A 261 -9.47 -8.88 10.22
C ALA A 261 -9.88 -7.83 9.18
N ALA A 262 -9.06 -7.61 8.15
CA ALA A 262 -9.41 -6.77 7.00
C ALA A 262 -10.56 -7.37 6.17
N HIS A 263 -10.59 -8.70 6.01
CA HIS A 263 -11.61 -9.39 5.20
C HIS A 263 -12.89 -9.79 5.96
N THR A 264 -12.87 -9.90 7.29
CA THR A 264 -14.08 -10.18 8.11
C THR A 264 -14.91 -8.93 8.45
N SER A 265 -14.63 -7.79 7.79
CA SER A 265 -15.43 -6.57 7.88
C SER A 265 -16.89 -6.78 7.42
N GLU A 266 -17.17 -7.81 6.63
CA GLU A 266 -18.49 -8.05 6.01
C GLU A 266 -19.63 -8.52 6.94
N LYS A 267 -19.39 -8.80 8.23
CA LYS A 267 -20.48 -9.26 9.13
C LYS A 267 -20.94 -8.27 10.20
N SER A 268 -20.36 -7.06 10.25
CA SER A 268 -20.84 -5.99 11.11
C SER A 268 -21.34 -4.84 10.24
N GLY A 269 -22.66 -4.61 10.21
CA GLY A 269 -23.35 -3.67 9.34
C GLY A 269 -23.10 -2.18 9.61
N ASP A 270 -21.85 -1.77 9.85
CA ASP A 270 -21.45 -0.40 10.19
C ASP A 270 -20.22 0.07 9.39
N LEU A 271 -20.25 -0.12 8.06
CA LEU A 271 -19.22 0.40 7.14
C LEU A 271 -19.37 1.90 6.81
N LEU A 272 -20.36 2.57 7.40
CA LEU A 272 -20.46 4.03 7.42
C LEU A 272 -20.56 4.44 8.89
N PRO A 273 -19.78 5.44 9.36
CA PRO A 273 -20.00 5.98 10.69
C PRO A 273 -21.44 6.48 10.76
N ARG A 274 -22.31 5.80 11.51
CA ARG A 274 -23.65 6.30 11.82
C ARG A 274 -23.46 7.64 12.53
N TYR A 275 -23.93 8.69 11.88
CA TYR A 275 -23.95 10.05 12.44
C TYR A 275 -24.82 10.16 13.71
N GLU A 276 -25.50 9.08 14.11
CA GLU A 276 -26.41 9.00 15.26
C GLU A 276 -25.68 8.82 16.61
N ASP A 277 -24.50 8.18 16.65
CA ASP A 277 -23.79 7.93 17.93
C ASP A 277 -23.15 9.19 18.54
N ALA A 278 -23.04 10.27 17.77
CA ALA A 278 -22.64 11.58 18.29
C ALA A 278 -23.76 12.28 19.08
N SER A 279 -25.02 11.85 18.90
CA SER A 279 -26.19 12.42 19.58
C SER A 279 -26.49 11.72 20.91
N GLU A 280 -26.20 10.42 21.05
CA GLU A 280 -26.51 9.69 22.29
C GLU A 280 -25.47 9.91 23.41
N LYS A 281 -24.19 10.12 23.05
CA LYS A 281 -23.16 10.47 24.04
C LYS A 281 -23.32 11.89 24.63
N SER A 282 -24.06 12.79 23.96
CA SER A 282 -24.37 14.11 24.52
C SER A 282 -25.59 14.10 25.42
N THR A 283 -26.48 13.10 25.34
CA THR A 283 -27.65 12.97 26.23
C THR A 283 -27.32 12.29 27.56
N LEU A 284 -26.33 11.39 27.58
CA LEU A 284 -25.88 10.71 28.81
C LEU A 284 -25.05 11.59 29.76
N LEU A 285 -24.52 12.72 29.29
CA LEU A 285 -23.79 13.69 30.13
C LEU A 285 -24.70 14.75 30.77
N VAL A 286 -25.98 14.83 30.39
CA VAL A 286 -26.94 15.79 30.95
C VAL A 286 -27.85 15.16 32.01
N SER A 287 -27.98 13.82 32.04
CA SER A 287 -28.84 13.12 33.01
C SER A 287 -28.16 12.70 34.32
N GLY A 288 -26.85 12.93 34.46
CA GLY A 288 -26.08 12.65 35.69
C GLY A 288 -25.97 13.81 36.67
N LEU A 289 -26.69 14.91 36.43
CA LEU A 289 -26.75 16.09 37.30
C LEU A 289 -28.21 16.35 37.72
N HIS A 290 -28.77 15.45 38.54
CA HIS A 290 -29.89 15.75 39.43
C HIS A 290 -29.87 14.82 40.64
#